data_AF-A0A2V8WQ36-F1
#
_entry.id   AF-A0A2V8WQ36-F1
#
_cell.length_a   1.000
_cell.length_b   1.000
_cell.length_c   1.000
_cell.angle_alpha   90.00
_cell.angle_beta   90.00
_cell.angle_gamma   90.00
#
_symmetry.space_group_name_H-M   'P 1'
#
loop_
_entity.id
_entity.type
_entity.pdbx_description
1 polymer ?
#
loop_
_entity_poly.entity_id
_entity_poly.type
_entity_poly.pdbx_seq_one_letter_code
_entity_poly.pdbx_strand_id
1 'polypeptide(L)'
;MRNVMLAAFLAFAALPPEAAGAAELKQETSEAFDYYIRVTEDRMAEELHDGRAFLWLDGFAEPQRDKLNVQLRQGEIIVERLETLEKEKRIRVPNGLIHHWIALGFIPNTTLQQVLARTTIITKSSTSRM
;
A
#
# COMPACT_ATOMS: atom_id res chain seq x y z
N MET A 1 -12.66 -2.19 50.16
CA MET A 1 -12.23 -1.42 48.96
C MET A 1 -11.52 -2.30 47.93
N ARG A 2 -10.51 -3.11 48.30
CA ARG A 2 -9.81 -4.05 47.39
C ARG A 2 -10.73 -5.02 46.63
N ASN A 3 -11.71 -5.62 47.30
CA ASN A 3 -12.64 -6.57 46.68
C ASN A 3 -13.63 -5.90 45.72
N VAL A 4 -13.96 -4.62 45.96
CA VAL A 4 -14.83 -3.83 45.06
C VAL A 4 -14.08 -3.45 43.79
N MET A 5 -12.79 -3.10 43.91
CA MET A 5 -11.93 -2.87 42.74
C MET A 5 -11.69 -4.14 41.93
N LEU A 6 -11.46 -5.28 42.59
CA LEU A 6 -11.32 -6.58 41.90
C LEU A 6 -12.61 -6.99 41.17
N ALA A 7 -13.77 -6.79 41.80
CA ALA A 7 -15.07 -7.07 41.17
C ALA A 7 -15.34 -6.14 39.98
N ALA A 8 -15.00 -4.85 40.08
CA ALA A 8 -15.14 -3.89 38.98
C ALA A 8 -14.19 -4.22 37.81
N PHE A 9 -12.97 -4.68 38.10
CA PHE A 9 -11.99 -5.06 37.07
C PHE A 9 -12.41 -6.34 36.33
N LEU A 10 -12.95 -7.33 37.06
CA LEU A 10 -13.50 -8.56 36.46
C LEU A 10 -14.75 -8.30 35.62
N ALA A 11 -15.60 -7.35 36.03
CA ALA A 11 -16.78 -6.95 35.26
C ALA A 11 -16.41 -6.24 33.94
N PHE A 12 -15.34 -5.43 33.93
CA PHE A 12 -14.86 -4.76 32.72
C PHE A 12 -14.21 -5.73 31.72
N ALA A 13 -13.51 -6.77 32.22
CA ALA A 13 -12.90 -7.80 31.38
C ALA A 13 -13.92 -8.81 30.78
N ALA A 14 -15.15 -8.84 31.30
CA ALA A 14 -16.21 -9.73 30.83
C ALA A 14 -17.10 -9.11 29.73
N LEU A 15 -16.80 -7.90 29.26
CA LEU A 15 -17.47 -7.35 28.08
C LEU A 15 -17.10 -8.21 26.86
N PRO A 16 -18.08 -8.85 26.18
CA PRO A 16 -17.80 -9.56 24.96
C PRO A 16 -17.20 -8.55 23.96
N PRO A 17 -16.16 -8.92 23.19
CA PRO A 17 -15.70 -8.07 22.10
C PRO A 17 -16.91 -7.82 21.20
N GLU A 18 -17.29 -6.55 21.00
CA GLU A 18 -18.23 -6.21 19.94
C GLU A 18 -17.68 -6.84 18.67
N ALA A 19 -18.47 -7.72 18.06
CA ALA A 19 -18.10 -8.31 16.79
C ALA A 19 -17.86 -7.13 15.83
N ALA A 20 -16.61 -6.91 15.46
CA ALA A 20 -16.27 -5.97 14.41
C ALA A 20 -17.01 -6.45 13.16
N GLY A 21 -18.14 -5.83 12.86
CA GLY A 21 -18.93 -6.18 11.70
C GLY A 21 -18.05 -6.01 10.47
N ALA A 22 -17.71 -7.12 9.81
CA ALA A 22 -17.08 -7.04 8.51
C ALA A 22 -18.04 -6.26 7.60
N ALA A 23 -17.59 -5.13 7.04
CA ALA A 23 -18.39 -4.42 6.07
C ALA A 23 -18.65 -5.36 4.89
N GLU A 24 -19.92 -5.54 4.54
CA GLU A 24 -20.28 -6.32 3.36
C GLU A 24 -19.74 -5.59 2.13
N LEU A 25 -18.90 -6.28 1.36
CA LEU A 25 -18.35 -5.73 0.13
C LEU A 25 -19.45 -5.67 -0.92
N LYS A 26 -19.97 -4.47 -1.17
CA LYS A 26 -21.00 -4.24 -2.18
C LYS A 26 -20.40 -4.23 -3.58
N GLN A 27 -21.22 -4.62 -4.55
CA GLN A 27 -20.84 -4.62 -5.97
C GLN A 27 -20.31 -3.25 -6.43
N GLU A 28 -20.96 -2.15 -6.03
CA GLU A 28 -20.53 -0.77 -6.34
C GLU A 28 -19.10 -0.45 -5.84
N THR A 29 -18.71 -1.02 -4.70
CA THR A 29 -17.38 -0.82 -4.12
C THR A 29 -16.33 -1.59 -4.91
N SER A 30 -16.63 -2.84 -5.27
CA SER A 30 -15.75 -3.69 -6.07
C SER A 30 -15.51 -3.11 -7.46
N GLU A 31 -16.56 -2.69 -8.16
CA GLU A 31 -16.44 -2.10 -9.51
C GLU A 31 -15.64 -0.80 -9.50
N ALA A 32 -15.84 0.06 -8.49
CA ALA A 32 -15.07 1.28 -8.32
C ALA A 32 -13.59 1.00 -7.99
N PHE A 33 -13.31 -0.06 -7.22
CA PHE A 33 -11.95 -0.51 -6.94
C PHE A 33 -11.27 -1.06 -8.20
N ASP A 34 -11.95 -1.94 -8.96
CA ASP A 34 -11.44 -2.49 -10.22
C ASP A 34 -11.16 -1.37 -11.23
N TYR A 35 -12.02 -0.36 -11.29
CA TYR A 35 -11.79 0.83 -12.08
C TYR A 35 -10.51 1.59 -11.66
N TYR A 36 -10.32 1.79 -10.35
CA TYR A 36 -9.11 2.42 -9.81
C TYR A 36 -7.85 1.65 -10.20
N ILE A 37 -7.87 0.31 -10.08
CA ILE A 37 -6.74 -0.55 -10.45
C ILE A 37 -6.42 -0.37 -11.92
N ARG A 38 -7.41 -0.48 -12.81
CA ARG A 38 -7.20 -0.33 -14.25
C ARG A 38 -6.57 1.01 -14.62
N VAL A 39 -7.09 2.12 -14.11
CA VAL A 39 -6.51 3.46 -14.37
C VAL A 39 -5.08 3.57 -13.83
N THR A 40 -4.80 2.91 -12.70
CA THR A 40 -3.44 2.90 -12.13
C THR A 40 -2.47 2.13 -13.02
N GLU A 41 -2.87 0.94 -13.46
CA GLU A 41 -2.07 0.06 -14.32
C GLU A 41 -1.84 0.66 -15.70
N ASP A 42 -2.87 1.30 -16.28
CA ASP A 42 -2.77 2.00 -17.57
C ASP A 42 -1.69 3.12 -17.49
N ARG A 43 -1.71 3.93 -16.42
CA ARG A 43 -0.69 4.97 -16.19
C ARG A 43 0.71 4.36 -16.00
N MET A 44 0.83 3.29 -15.21
CA MET A 44 2.11 2.61 -14.98
C MET A 44 2.69 2.03 -16.28
N ALA A 45 1.84 1.50 -17.16
CA ALA A 45 2.25 0.98 -18.45
C ALA A 45 2.75 2.11 -19.37
N GLU A 46 2.08 3.28 -19.35
CA GLU A 46 2.51 4.47 -20.09
C GLU A 46 3.87 4.99 -19.59
N GLU A 47 4.05 5.13 -18.27
CA GLU A 47 5.30 5.56 -17.64
C GLU A 47 6.48 4.65 -18.02
N LEU A 48 6.24 3.34 -18.06
CA LEU A 48 7.24 2.35 -18.47
C LEU A 48 7.53 2.41 -19.98
N HIS A 49 6.50 2.60 -20.81
CA HIS A 49 6.63 2.69 -22.26
C HIS A 49 7.48 3.90 -22.68
N ASP A 50 7.27 5.03 -22.02
CA ASP A 50 8.01 6.27 -22.28
C ASP A 50 9.50 6.15 -21.93
N GLY A 51 9.91 5.12 -21.17
CA GLY A 51 11.30 4.87 -20.80
C GLY A 51 11.94 5.94 -19.91
N ARG A 52 11.13 6.87 -19.39
CA ARG A 52 11.61 8.04 -18.63
C ARG A 52 11.93 7.73 -17.17
N ALA A 53 11.27 6.73 -16.57
CA ALA A 53 11.44 6.37 -15.17
C ALA A 53 11.24 4.87 -14.98
N PHE A 54 12.27 4.18 -14.48
CA PHE A 54 12.17 2.76 -14.11
C PHE A 54 11.84 2.63 -12.62
N LEU A 55 12.52 3.42 -11.78
CA LEU A 55 12.23 3.54 -10.36
C LEU A 55 11.32 4.74 -10.12
N TRP A 56 10.44 4.65 -9.13
CA TRP A 56 9.58 5.78 -8.73
C TRP A 56 10.37 7.06 -8.42
N LEU A 57 11.58 6.92 -7.85
CA LEU A 57 12.45 8.06 -7.58
C LEU A 57 12.98 8.77 -8.86
N ASP A 58 12.97 8.09 -10.01
CA ASP A 58 13.46 8.65 -11.27
C ASP A 58 12.56 9.79 -11.79
N GLY A 59 11.30 9.83 -11.35
CA GLY A 59 10.35 10.89 -11.68
C GLY A 59 10.62 12.23 -10.96
N PHE A 60 11.55 12.28 -10.01
CA PHE A 60 11.88 13.51 -9.28
C PHE A 60 13.05 14.27 -9.92
N ALA A 61 13.04 15.60 -9.76
CA ALA A 61 14.17 16.44 -10.12
C ALA A 61 15.43 16.05 -9.31
N GLU A 62 16.61 16.29 -9.90
CA GLU A 62 17.90 15.81 -9.37
C GLU A 62 18.13 16.09 -7.87
N PRO A 63 17.88 17.31 -7.33
CA PRO A 63 18.18 17.57 -5.91
C PRO A 63 17.35 16.70 -4.95
N GLN A 64 16.09 16.43 -5.30
CA GLN A 64 15.23 15.59 -4.49
C GLN A 64 15.58 14.11 -4.66
N ARG A 65 15.84 13.69 -5.90
CA ARG A 65 16.25 12.32 -6.21
C ARG A 65 17.55 11.94 -5.50
N ASP A 66 18.53 12.83 -5.45
CA ASP A 66 19.82 12.61 -4.78
C ASP A 66 19.64 12.48 -3.27
N LYS A 67 18.80 13.31 -2.66
CA LYS A 67 18.46 13.20 -1.24
C LYS A 67 17.86 11.83 -0.91
N LEU A 68 16.86 11.38 -1.69
CA LEU A 68 16.22 10.08 -1.49
C LEU A 68 17.23 8.93 -1.68
N ASN A 69 18.13 9.04 -2.67
CA ASN A 69 19.19 8.07 -2.88
C ASN A 69 20.17 7.97 -1.69
N VAL A 70 20.54 9.10 -1.08
CA VAL A 70 21.39 9.10 0.12
C VAL A 70 20.69 8.37 1.28
N GLN A 71 19.42 8.68 1.53
CA GLN A 71 18.64 8.02 2.58
C GLN A 71 18.58 6.50 2.37
N LEU A 72 18.27 6.06 1.15
CA LEU A 72 18.24 4.64 0.79
C LEU A 72 19.60 3.98 1.05
N ARG A 73 20.70 4.61 0.63
CA ARG A 73 22.07 4.07 0.84
C ARG A 73 22.48 4.01 2.32
N GLN A 74 21.86 4.82 3.17
CA GLN A 74 22.03 4.77 4.63
C GLN A 74 21.19 3.66 5.29
N GLY A 75 20.40 2.92 4.51
CA GLY A 75 19.55 1.83 4.99
C GLY A 75 18.15 2.28 5.40
N GLU A 76 17.76 3.53 5.11
CA GLU A 76 16.39 3.97 5.33
C GLU A 76 15.43 3.29 4.34
N ILE A 77 14.20 3.07 4.79
CA ILE A 77 13.08 2.62 3.94
C ILE A 77 12.19 3.84 3.71
N ILE A 78 12.02 4.21 2.45
CA ILE A 78 11.10 5.27 2.05
C ILE A 78 9.75 4.62 1.84
N VAL A 79 8.69 5.19 2.43
CA VAL A 79 7.30 4.75 2.23
C VAL A 79 6.46 5.97 1.89
N GLU A 80 5.78 5.91 0.76
CA GLU A 80 5.04 7.04 0.22
C GLU A 80 3.62 6.62 -0.13
N ARG A 81 2.66 7.46 0.27
CA ARG A 81 1.26 7.26 -0.09
C ARG A 81 1.07 7.70 -1.54
N LEU A 82 0.45 6.84 -2.33
CA LEU A 82 0.09 7.12 -3.71
C LEU A 82 -1.42 7.33 -3.81
N GLU A 83 -1.84 8.04 -4.86
CA GLU A 83 -3.24 8.23 -5.19
C GLU A 83 -3.39 8.29 -6.71
N THR A 84 -4.29 7.47 -7.25
CA THR A 84 -4.65 7.52 -8.67
C THR A 84 -5.77 8.54 -8.86
N LEU A 85 -5.53 9.49 -9.75
CA LEU A 85 -6.46 10.54 -10.12
C LEU A 85 -6.89 10.33 -11.57
N GLU A 86 -8.16 10.56 -11.85
CA GLU A 86 -8.66 10.66 -13.21
C GLU A 86 -8.98 12.13 -13.50
N LYS A 87 -8.32 12.72 -14.51
CA LYS A 87 -8.49 14.13 -14.87
C LYS A 87 -8.37 15.04 -13.64
N GLU A 88 -7.31 14.81 -12.85
CA GLU A 88 -6.98 15.51 -11.60
C GLU A 88 -8.01 15.36 -10.46
N LYS A 89 -8.98 14.46 -10.60
CA LYS A 89 -10.01 14.19 -9.58
C LYS A 89 -9.83 12.82 -8.96
N ARG A 90 -10.15 12.73 -7.67
CA ARG A 90 -10.18 11.45 -6.95
C ARG A 90 -11.26 10.55 -7.51
N ILE A 91 -10.90 9.29 -7.77
CA ILE A 91 -11.85 8.23 -8.08
C ILE A 91 -12.58 7.87 -6.77
N ARG A 92 -13.90 8.00 -6.76
CA ARG A 92 -14.72 7.69 -5.58
C ARG A 92 -14.93 6.18 -5.49
N VAL A 93 -14.68 5.62 -4.31
CA VAL A 93 -14.95 4.22 -3.99
C VAL A 93 -15.97 4.19 -2.84
N PRO A 94 -17.27 3.97 -3.11
CA PRO A 94 -18.30 4.00 -2.08
C PRO A 94 -18.01 2.96 -0.99
N ASN A 95 -18.09 3.37 0.28
CA ASN A 95 -17.87 2.48 1.44
C ASN A 95 -16.52 1.73 1.44
N GLY A 96 -15.54 2.19 0.66
CA GLY A 96 -14.22 1.57 0.54
C GLY A 96 -13.09 2.55 0.77
N LEU A 97 -11.97 2.05 1.28
CA LEU A 97 -10.72 2.77 1.44
C LEU A 97 -9.65 2.13 0.56
N ILE A 98 -8.93 2.93 -0.21
CA ILE A 98 -7.80 2.47 -1.00
C ILE A 98 -6.50 2.82 -0.28
N HIS A 99 -5.78 1.78 0.12
CA HIS A 99 -4.43 1.86 0.67
C HIS A 99 -3.39 1.67 -0.43
N HIS A 100 -3.22 2.69 -1.26
CA HIS A 100 -2.21 2.71 -2.32
C HIS A 100 -0.93 3.38 -1.79
N TRP A 101 0.17 2.66 -1.83
CA TRP A 101 1.47 3.13 -1.37
C TRP A 101 2.59 2.45 -2.14
N ILE A 102 3.77 3.06 -2.11
CA ILE A 102 5.02 2.49 -2.61
C ILE A 102 6.06 2.53 -1.51
N ALA A 103 6.94 1.52 -1.46
CA ALA A 103 8.12 1.56 -0.62
C ALA A 103 9.37 1.24 -1.41
N LEU A 104 10.46 1.89 -1.01
CA LEU A 104 11.78 1.73 -1.59
C LEU A 104 12.77 1.41 -0.48
N GLY A 105 13.62 0.42 -0.74
CA GLY A 105 14.74 0.04 0.12
C GLY A 105 15.94 -0.34 -0.74
N PHE A 106 17.13 -0.04 -0.25
CA PHE A 106 18.38 -0.42 -0.91
C PHE A 106 19.04 -1.58 -0.16
N ILE A 107 19.34 -2.65 -0.88
CA ILE A 107 20.05 -3.82 -0.33
C ILE A 107 21.50 -3.74 -0.81
N PRO A 108 22.47 -3.39 0.07
CA PRO A 108 23.87 -3.29 -0.33
C PRO A 108 24.48 -4.69 -0.54
N ASN A 109 25.59 -4.74 -1.27
CA ASN A 109 26.45 -5.93 -1.40
C ASN A 109 25.75 -7.20 -1.92
N THR A 110 24.71 -7.04 -2.74
CA THR A 110 23.98 -8.16 -3.36
C THR A 110 23.73 -7.88 -4.83
N THR A 111 23.53 -8.92 -5.63
CA THR A 111 23.06 -8.82 -7.02
C THR A 111 21.55 -9.05 -7.10
N LEU A 112 20.93 -8.56 -8.16
CA LEU A 112 19.52 -8.83 -8.44
C LEU A 112 19.22 -10.34 -8.45
N GLN A 113 20.10 -11.14 -9.07
CA GLN A 113 19.94 -12.60 -9.12
C GLN A 113 19.93 -13.23 -7.72
N GLN A 114 20.80 -12.76 -6.81
CA GLN A 114 20.85 -13.24 -5.43
C GLN A 114 19.58 -12.88 -4.65
N VAL A 115 19.02 -11.69 -4.87
CA VAL A 115 17.74 -11.26 -4.27
C VAL A 115 16.58 -12.12 -4.78
N LEU A 116 16.49 -12.31 -6.10
CA LEU A 116 15.42 -13.08 -6.73
C LEU A 116 15.47 -14.56 -6.35
N ALA A 117 16.65 -15.15 -6.16
CA ALA A 117 16.80 -16.54 -5.75
C ALA A 117 16.31 -16.83 -4.31
N ARG A 118 16.22 -15.79 -3.47
CA ARG A 118 15.86 -15.91 -2.05
C ARG A 118 14.44 -15.44 -1.74
N THR A 119 13.87 -14.62 -2.60
CA THR A 119 12.55 -14.03 -2.39
C THR A 119 11.52 -14.80 -3.20
N THR A 120 10.59 -15.46 -2.53
CA THR A 120 9.34 -15.87 -3.19
C THR A 120 8.51 -14.60 -3.39
N ILE A 121 8.37 -14.14 -4.63
CA ILE A 121 7.47 -13.04 -4.94
C ILE A 121 6.04 -13.56 -4.75
N ILE A 122 5.37 -13.15 -3.68
CA ILE A 122 3.94 -13.40 -3.51
C ILE A 122 3.22 -12.37 -4.39
N THR A 123 3.04 -12.69 -5.67
CA THR A 123 2.09 -11.95 -6.51
C THR A 123 0.69 -12.36 -6.10
N LYS A 124 0.00 -11.56 -5.30
CA LYS A 124 -1.46 -11.62 -5.22
C LYS A 124 -1.99 -10.81 -6.41
N SER A 125 -2.08 -11.43 -7.58
CA SER A 125 -2.89 -10.83 -8.65
C SER A 125 -4.33 -10.81 -8.17
N SER A 126 -4.91 -9.61 -8.04
CA SER A 126 -6.35 -9.46 -7.89
C SER A 126 -7.01 -9.74 -9.23
N THR A 127 -6.85 -10.96 -9.73
CA THR A 127 -7.68 -11.44 -10.83
C THR A 127 -9.04 -11.71 -10.20
N SER A 128 -9.91 -10.70 -10.26
CA SER A 128 -11.35 -10.87 -10.06
C SER A 128 -11.79 -11.94 -11.05
N ARG A 129 -11.85 -13.20 -10.59
CA ARG A 129 -12.51 -14.26 -11.35
C ARG A 129 -14.01 -14.00 -11.19
N MET A 130 -14.60 -13.46 -12.27
CA MET A 130 -16.03 -13.57 -12.54
C MET A 130 -16.47 -15.03 -12.52
#